data_AF-A0A7Y3M185-F1
#
_entry.id   AF-A0A7Y3M185-F1
#
_cell.length_a   1.000
_cell.length_b   1.000
_cell.length_c   1.000
_cell.angle_alpha   90.00
_cell.angle_beta   90.00
_cell.angle_gamma   90.00
#
_symmetry.space_group_name_H-M   'P 1'
#
loop_
_entity.id
_entity.type
_entity.pdbx_description
1 polymer ?
#
loop_
_entity_poly.entity_id
_entity_poly.type
_entity_poly.pdbx_seq_one_letter_code
_entity_poly.pdbx_strand_id
1 'polypeptide(L)' 'MTLLNQPLHEVDPEIAAAVDAELNRQQSTLEMIASENFAPLAVMEAQGSVLT' A
#
# COMPACT_ATOMS: atom_id res chain seq x y z
N MET A 1 -23.73 -4.07 -0.74
CA MET A 1 -22.51 -3.84 -1.52
C MET A 1 -22.03 -5.19 -2.05
N THR A 2 -21.57 -5.26 -3.29
CA THR A 2 -20.88 -6.44 -3.83
C THR A 2 -19.46 -6.51 -3.26
N LEU A 3 -18.94 -7.73 -3.09
CA LEU A 3 -17.57 -7.99 -2.60
C LEU A 3 -16.51 -7.12 -3.30
N LEU A 4 -16.68 -6.92 -4.61
CA LEU A 4 -15.75 -6.16 -5.47
C LEU A 4 -15.63 -4.66 -5.16
N ASN A 5 -16.57 -4.09 -4.40
CA ASN A 5 -16.58 -2.66 -4.06
C ASN A 5 -16.31 -2.41 -2.56
N GLN A 6 -15.98 -3.45 -1.80
CA GLN A 6 -15.63 -3.32 -0.40
C GLN A 6 -14.16 -2.94 -0.24
N PRO A 7 -13.82 -2.12 0.75
CA PRO A 7 -12.43 -1.74 1.00
C PRO A 7 -11.62 -2.93 1.53
N LEU A 8 -10.31 -2.91 1.29
CA LEU A 8 -9.39 -4.00 1.67
C LEU A 8 -9.49 -4.37 3.16
N HIS A 9 -9.62 -3.40 4.06
CA HIS A 9 -9.71 -3.67 5.50
C HIS A 9 -10.99 -4.42 5.92
N GLU A 10 -12.05 -4.39 5.10
CA GLU A 10 -13.25 -5.20 5.32
C GLU A 10 -13.13 -6.59 4.70
N VAL A 11 -12.55 -6.67 3.50
CA VAL A 11 -12.45 -7.93 2.74
C VAL A 11 -11.33 -8.82 3.28
N ASP A 12 -10.19 -8.22 3.62
CA ASP A 12 -8.98 -8.89 4.11
C ASP A 12 -8.24 -8.01 5.16
N PRO A 13 -8.70 -8.02 6.42
CA PRO A 13 -8.10 -7.23 7.49
C PRO A 13 -6.66 -7.65 7.82
N GLU A 14 -6.26 -8.90 7.54
CA GLU A 14 -4.91 -9.39 7.81
C GLU A 14 -3.91 -8.74 6.85
N ILE A 15 -4.23 -8.71 5.55
CA ILE A 15 -3.39 -8.04 4.55
C ILE A 15 -3.37 -6.53 4.76
N ALA A 16 -4.51 -5.91 5.11
CA ALA A 16 -4.53 -4.49 5.44
C ALA A 16 -3.58 -4.15 6.59
N ALA A 17 -3.61 -4.94 7.67
CA ALA A 17 -2.70 -4.76 8.81
C ALA A 17 -1.22 -4.98 8.43
N ALA A 18 -0.92 -5.91 7.53
CA ALA A 18 0.43 -6.14 7.05
C ALA A 18 0.97 -4.94 6.23
N VAL A 19 0.13 -4.32 5.38
CA VAL A 19 0.49 -3.11 4.63
C VAL A 19 0.76 -1.94 5.59
N ASP A 20 -0.09 -1.73 6.59
CA ASP A 20 0.10 -0.68 7.61
C ASP A 20 1.37 -0.91 8.43
N ALA A 21 1.68 -2.16 8.78
CA ALA A 21 2.92 -2.50 9.47
C ALA A 21 4.16 -2.18 8.63
N GLU A 22 4.13 -2.47 7.32
CA GLU A 22 5.23 -2.17 6.41
C GLU A 22 5.41 -0.66 6.20
N LEU A 23 4.31 0.09 6.10
CA LEU A 23 4.38 1.56 6.04
C LEU A 23 5.10 2.12 7.29
N ASN A 24 4.73 1.64 8.48
CA ASN A 24 5.39 2.03 9.72
C ASN A 24 6.87 1.63 9.73
N ARG A 25 7.21 0.43 9.24
CA ARG A 25 8.60 -0.02 9.12
C ARG A 25 9.42 0.92 8.24
N GLN A 26 8.93 1.26 7.06
CA GLN A 26 9.62 2.16 6.13
C GLN A 26 9.78 3.57 6.71
N GLN A 27 8.75 4.10 7.39
CA GLN A 27 8.81 5.44 8.00
C GLN A 27 9.74 5.52 9.22
N SER A 28 9.92 4.41 9.94
CA SER A 28 10.78 4.35 11.13
C SER A 28 12.19 3.85 10.86
N THR A 29 12.49 3.44 9.63
CA THR A 29 13.80 2.92 9.23
C THR A 29 14.52 3.92 8.34
N LEU A 30 15.82 4.09 8.57
CA LEU A 30 16.67 4.79 7.62
C LEU A 30 17.01 3.84 6.47
N GLU A 31 16.37 4.03 5.32
CA GLU A 31 16.63 3.23 4.13
C GLU A 31 17.94 3.64 3.46
N MET A 32 18.88 2.71 3.37
CA MET A 32 20.26 2.92 2.89
C MET A 32 20.56 2.13 1.61
N ILE A 33 19.56 1.45 1.05
CA ILE A 33 19.71 0.67 -0.18
C ILE A 33 19.61 1.63 -1.36
N ALA A 34 20.72 1.82 -2.08
CA ALA A 34 20.83 2.82 -3.14
C ALA A 34 19.85 2.65 -4.31
N SER A 35 19.33 1.44 -4.51
CA SER A 35 18.34 1.13 -5.57
C SER A 35 16.89 1.32 -5.13
N GLU A 36 16.63 1.50 -3.84
CA GLU A 36 15.27 1.70 -3.32
C GLU A 36 14.88 3.18 -3.33
N ASN A 37 13.58 3.43 -3.43
CA ASN A 37 13.02 4.77 -3.48
C ASN A 37 11.55 4.77 -3.04
N PHE A 38 11.03 5.94 -2.69
CA PHE A 38 9.62 6.13 -2.36
C PHE A 38 8.86 6.68 -3.56
N ALA A 39 7.87 5.93 -4.04
CA ALA A 39 7.02 6.37 -5.13
C ALA A 39 6.11 7.53 -4.68
N PRO A 40 5.91 8.58 -5.50
CA PRO A 40 4.93 9.62 -5.23
C PRO A 40 3.50 9.05 -5.12
N LEU A 41 2.65 9.68 -4.31
CA LEU A 41 1.25 9.26 -4.14
C LEU A 41 0.50 9.18 -5.48
N ALA A 42 0.71 10.15 -6.38
CA ALA A 42 0.08 10.16 -7.70
C ALA A 42 0.41 8.93 -8.56
N VAL A 43 1.60 8.32 -8.37
CA VAL A 43 1.97 7.08 -9.07
C VAL A 43 1.21 5.89 -8.47
N MET A 44 1.08 5.83 -7.15
CA MET A 44 0.30 4.78 -6.47
C MET A 44 -1.19 4.87 -6.79
N GLU A 45 -1.75 6.08 -6.89
CA GLU A 45 -3.15 6.30 -7.32
C GLU A 45 -3.38 5.79 -8.74
N ALA A 46 -2.45 6.05 -9.66
CA ALA A 46 -2.53 5.52 -11.02
C ALA A 46 -2.45 3.98 -11.05
N GLN A 47 -1.58 3.38 -10.23
CA GLN A 47 -1.45 1.93 -10.07
C GLN A 47 -2.64 1.29 -9.34
N GLY A 48 -3.41 2.04 -8.55
CA GLY A 48 -4.65 1.57 -7.93
C GLY A 48 -5.89 1.77 -8.81
N SER A 49 -5.73 2.28 -10.03
CA SER A 49 -6.84 2.57 -10.93
C SER A 49 -7.27 1.32 -11.70
N VAL A 50 -8.42 1.41 -12.39
CA VAL A 50 -8.95 0.33 -13.23
C VAL A 50 -8.07 -0.03 -14.46
N LEU A 51 -6.97 0.70 -14.69
CA LEU A 51 -6.04 0.41 -15.79
C LEU A 51 -5.06 -0.73 -15.47
N THR A 52 -4.96 -1.14 -14.20
CA THR A 52 -4.07 -2.17 -13.67
C THR A 52 -4.83 -3.07 -12.71
#